data_AF-A0A660U4F2-F1
#
_entry.id   AF-A0A660U4F2-F1
#
_cell.length_a   1.000
_cell.length_b   1.000
_cell.length_c   1.000
_cell.angle_alpha   90.00
_cell.angle_beta   90.00
_cell.angle_gamma   90.00
#
_symmetry.space_group_name_H-M   'P 1'
#
loop_
_entity.id
_entity.type
_entity.pdbx_description
1 polymer ?
#
loop_
_entity_poly.entity_id
_entity_poly.type
_entity_poly.pdbx_seq_one_letter_code
_entity_poly.pdbx_strand_id
1 'polypeptide(L)'
;MGTLPPPESFVKRAIELGAAAAKVISPRDVFTAEWVRRKCQYGCGGYGRRLTCPPYSPTPQETRRMLDEYEVAIQEIIAQEREAFLSGYYKAFGMGAGPCRLCDVCDLEGGCKHP
;
A
#
# COMPACT_ATOMS: atom_id res chain seq x y z
N MET A 1 -27.07 -10.96 9.14
CA MET A 1 -25.89 -10.60 8.31
C MET A 1 -25.66 -9.12 8.51
N GLY A 2 -24.58 -8.75 9.20
CA GLY A 2 -24.28 -7.34 9.45
C GLY A 2 -23.96 -6.64 8.14
N THR A 3 -24.56 -5.48 7.92
CA THR A 3 -24.18 -4.56 6.84
C THR A 3 -22.70 -4.18 7.02
N LEU A 4 -21.90 -4.29 5.95
CA LEU A 4 -20.53 -3.76 5.94
C LEU A 4 -20.56 -2.26 6.32
N PRO A 5 -19.63 -1.78 7.15
CA PRO A 5 -19.56 -0.35 7.44
C PRO A 5 -19.20 0.40 6.16
N PRO A 6 -19.63 1.66 6.00
CA PRO A 6 -19.30 2.46 4.82
C PRO A 6 -17.79 2.75 4.76
N PRO A 7 -17.14 2.76 3.56
CA PRO A 7 -15.71 3.07 3.43
C PRO A 7 -15.27 4.39 4.09
N GLU A 8 -16.18 5.36 4.17
CA GLU A 8 -15.99 6.65 4.81
C GLU A 8 -15.70 6.54 6.32
N SER A 9 -16.12 5.45 6.99
CA SER A 9 -15.79 5.24 8.40
C SER A 9 -14.29 5.07 8.60
N PHE A 10 -13.60 4.43 7.67
CA PHE A 10 -12.15 4.26 7.71
C PHE A 10 -11.42 5.57 7.41
N VAL A 11 -11.95 6.43 6.53
CA VAL A 11 -11.40 7.78 6.34
C VAL A 11 -11.41 8.57 7.63
N LYS A 12 -12.54 8.59 8.35
CA LYS A 12 -12.63 9.27 9.65
C LYS A 12 -11.64 8.68 10.64
N ARG A 13 -11.60 7.35 10.72
CA ARG A 13 -10.72 6.61 11.63
C ARG A 13 -9.24 6.89 11.35
N ALA A 14 -8.84 6.99 10.09
CA ALA A 14 -7.48 7.34 9.71
C ALA A 14 -7.06 8.71 10.24
N ILE A 15 -7.95 9.71 10.12
CA ILE A 15 -7.72 11.05 10.68
C ILE A 15 -7.58 11.00 12.21
N GLU A 16 -8.44 10.24 12.89
CA GLU A 16 -8.36 10.05 14.35
C GLU A 16 -7.04 9.40 14.79
N LEU A 17 -6.48 8.50 13.96
CA LEU A 17 -5.19 7.86 14.18
C LEU A 17 -4.00 8.78 13.84
N GLY A 18 -4.23 9.98 13.31
CA GLY A 18 -3.21 10.99 13.02
C GLY A 18 -2.85 11.16 11.55
N ALA A 19 -3.63 10.60 10.62
CA ALA A 19 -3.45 10.89 9.20
C ALA A 19 -3.76 12.37 8.91
N ALA A 20 -2.90 13.03 8.13
CA ALA A 20 -3.14 14.42 7.73
C ALA A 20 -4.35 14.55 6.78
N ALA A 21 -4.57 13.53 5.96
CA ALA A 21 -5.70 13.40 5.06
C ALA A 21 -5.94 11.92 4.76
N ALA A 22 -7.20 11.58 4.49
CA ALA A 22 -7.60 10.28 3.97
C ALA A 22 -8.76 10.49 2.98
N LYS A 23 -8.81 9.67 1.93
CA LYS A 23 -9.84 9.79 0.88
C LYS A 23 -10.22 8.43 0.31
N VAL A 24 -11.52 8.21 0.14
CA VAL A 24 -12.04 7.11 -0.67
C VAL A 24 -11.82 7.43 -2.15
N ILE A 25 -11.17 6.53 -2.87
CA ILE A 25 -10.89 6.64 -4.30
C ILE A 25 -11.33 5.36 -5.02
N SER A 26 -11.54 5.44 -6.33
CA SER A 26 -11.67 4.23 -7.13
C SER A 26 -10.28 3.63 -7.37
N PRO A 27 -10.10 2.31 -7.28
CA PRO A 27 -8.87 1.65 -7.73
C PRO A 27 -8.53 1.97 -9.20
N ARG A 28 -9.54 2.31 -10.02
CA ARG A 28 -9.38 2.76 -11.41
C ARG A 28 -8.69 4.12 -11.55
N ASP A 29 -8.70 4.94 -10.50
CA ASP A 29 -7.99 6.22 -10.48
C ASP A 29 -6.49 6.06 -10.17
N VAL A 30 -6.04 4.83 -9.86
CA VAL A 30 -4.64 4.51 -9.57
C VAL A 30 -3.93 4.05 -10.85
N PHE A 31 -3.12 4.94 -11.42
CA PHE A 31 -2.37 4.64 -12.64
C PHE A 31 -1.06 3.90 -12.34
N THR A 32 -0.89 2.72 -12.93
CA THR A 32 0.38 1.99 -12.96
C THR A 32 1.10 2.23 -14.30
N ALA A 33 2.41 2.45 -14.28
CA ALA A 33 3.18 2.68 -15.49
C ALA A 33 4.65 2.25 -15.38
N GLU A 34 5.22 1.79 -16.49
CA GLU A 34 6.62 1.33 -16.58
C GLU A 34 7.65 2.39 -16.18
N TRP A 35 7.38 3.65 -16.51
CA TRP A 35 8.29 4.74 -16.21
C TRP A 35 8.47 4.95 -14.70
N VAL A 36 7.50 4.57 -13.86
CA VAL A 36 7.58 4.69 -12.40
C VAL A 36 8.72 3.81 -11.86
N ARG A 37 8.83 2.58 -12.38
CA ARG A 37 9.93 1.66 -12.03
C ARG A 37 11.28 2.20 -12.50
N ARG A 38 11.33 2.83 -13.69
CA ARG A 38 12.55 3.49 -14.19
C ARG A 38 12.96 4.69 -13.32
N LYS A 39 12.00 5.49 -12.86
CA LYS A 39 12.28 6.59 -11.91
C LYS A 39 12.89 6.06 -10.61
N CYS A 40 12.45 4.89 -10.13
CA CYS A 40 13.08 4.24 -8.98
C CYS A 40 14.52 3.80 -9.30
N GLN A 41 14.75 3.13 -10.43
CA GLN A 41 16.07 2.61 -10.81
C GLN A 41 17.13 3.68 -11.06
N TYR A 42 16.75 4.78 -11.73
CA TYR A 42 17.70 5.79 -12.19
C TYR A 42 17.61 7.12 -11.42
N GLY A 43 16.53 7.34 -10.67
CA GLY A 43 16.26 8.61 -9.96
C GLY A 43 16.29 8.52 -8.44
N CYS A 44 16.42 7.33 -7.85
CA CYS A 44 16.45 7.15 -6.39
C CYS A 44 17.87 6.89 -5.88
N GLY A 45 18.37 7.74 -4.98
CA GLY A 45 19.68 7.55 -4.32
C GLY A 45 19.77 6.33 -3.38
N GLY A 46 18.62 5.70 -3.08
CA GLY A 46 18.51 4.48 -2.27
C GLY A 46 18.06 3.25 -3.05
N TYR A 47 18.11 3.28 -4.38
CA TYR A 47 17.71 2.13 -5.21
C TYR A 47 18.43 0.84 -4.79
N GLY A 48 17.68 -0.26 -4.74
CA GLY A 48 18.22 -1.59 -4.41
C GLY A 48 18.61 -1.80 -2.95
N ARG A 49 18.35 -0.84 -2.04
CA ARG A 49 18.74 -0.96 -0.61
C ARG A 49 17.66 -1.52 0.31
N ARG A 50 16.44 -1.73 -0.19
CA ARG A 50 15.27 -2.16 0.59
C ARG A 50 14.52 -3.27 -0.14
N LEU A 51 13.89 -4.17 0.61
CA LEU A 51 12.96 -5.18 0.06
C LEU A 51 11.68 -4.57 -0.54
N THR A 52 11.46 -3.26 -0.39
CA THR A 52 10.41 -2.52 -1.11
C THR A 52 10.89 -1.94 -2.45
N CYS A 53 12.14 -2.18 -2.86
CA CYS A 53 12.65 -1.82 -4.17
C CYS A 53 12.48 -2.97 -5.18
N PRO A 54 12.47 -2.66 -6.50
CA PRO A 54 12.70 -3.69 -7.52
C PRO A 54 14.02 -4.46 -7.28
N PRO A 55 14.06 -5.78 -7.54
CA PRO A 55 13.01 -6.62 -8.13
C PRO A 55 11.96 -7.14 -7.15
N TYR A 56 12.11 -6.91 -5.85
CA TYR A 56 11.23 -7.44 -4.80
C TYR A 56 9.83 -6.82 -4.78
N SER A 57 9.74 -5.52 -5.12
CA SER A 57 8.44 -4.85 -5.29
C SER A 57 7.72 -5.35 -6.55
N PRO A 58 6.38 -5.42 -6.55
CA PRO A 58 5.61 -5.85 -7.72
C PRO A 58 5.90 -5.00 -8.96
N THR A 59 5.77 -5.62 -10.13
CA THR A 59 5.79 -4.96 -11.43
C THR A 59 4.54 -4.11 -11.63
N PRO A 60 4.58 -3.07 -12.50
CA PRO A 60 3.39 -2.30 -12.83
C PRO A 60 2.22 -3.16 -13.37
N GLN A 61 2.52 -4.26 -14.06
CA GLN A 61 1.53 -5.23 -14.53
C GLN A 61 0.90 -6.01 -13.38
N GLU A 62 1.70 -6.50 -12.43
CA GLU A 62 1.19 -7.20 -11.23
C GLU A 62 0.33 -6.28 -10.39
N THR A 63 0.79 -5.05 -10.12
CA THR A 63 0.01 -4.06 -9.39
C THR A 63 -1.30 -3.73 -10.11
N ARG A 64 -1.30 -3.64 -11.45
CA ARG A 64 -2.53 -3.40 -12.22
C ARG A 64 -3.55 -4.53 -12.02
N ARG A 65 -3.11 -5.78 -12.21
CA ARG A 65 -3.97 -6.95 -12.02
C ARG A 65 -4.54 -7.02 -10.60
N MET A 66 -3.72 -6.69 -9.60
CA MET A 66 -4.19 -6.61 -8.21
C MET A 66 -5.27 -5.53 -8.06
N LEU A 67 -5.07 -4.32 -8.57
CA LEU A 67 -6.06 -3.23 -8.48
C LEU A 67 -7.40 -3.59 -9.16
N ASP A 68 -7.36 -4.36 -10.25
CA ASP A 68 -8.56 -4.82 -10.98
C ASP A 68 -9.48 -5.72 -10.12
N GLU A 69 -8.96 -6.29 -9.01
CA GLU A 69 -9.74 -7.12 -8.09
C GLU A 69 -10.50 -6.31 -7.01
N TYR A 70 -10.36 -4.97 -6.99
CA TYR A 70 -10.95 -4.10 -5.97
C TYR A 70 -11.95 -3.13 -6.56
N GLU A 71 -12.99 -2.81 -5.79
CA GLU A 71 -13.99 -1.79 -6.15
C GLU A 71 -13.75 -0.46 -5.43
N VAL A 72 -13.11 -0.50 -4.26
CA VAL A 72 -12.89 0.64 -3.37
C VAL A 72 -11.44 0.63 -2.88
N ALA A 73 -10.81 1.80 -2.84
CA ALA A 73 -9.52 2.01 -2.20
C ALA A 73 -9.56 3.23 -1.28
N ILE A 74 -8.74 3.22 -0.24
CA ILE A 74 -8.56 4.37 0.66
C ILE A 74 -7.11 4.83 0.52
N GLN A 75 -6.93 6.11 0.22
CA GLN A 75 -5.62 6.75 0.14
C GLN A 75 -5.33 7.47 1.46
N GLU A 76 -4.35 6.98 2.21
CA GLU A 76 -3.99 7.47 3.55
C GLU A 76 -2.53 7.13 3.92
N ILE A 77 -2.09 7.53 5.12
CA ILE A 77 -0.73 7.25 5.63
C ILE A 77 -0.68 6.21 6.76
N ILE A 78 -1.83 5.68 7.20
CA ILE A 78 -1.95 4.74 8.33
C ILE A 78 -2.57 3.44 7.82
N ALA A 79 -2.01 2.28 8.21
CA ALA A 79 -2.54 1.00 7.76
C ALA A 79 -3.74 0.57 8.61
N GLN A 80 -4.93 0.57 8.01
CA GLN A 80 -6.18 0.12 8.62
C GLN A 80 -6.59 -1.30 8.21
N GLU A 81 -5.69 -2.05 7.55
CA GLU A 81 -5.96 -3.35 6.92
C GLU A 81 -6.69 -4.34 7.88
N ARG A 82 -6.14 -4.53 9.08
CA ARG A 82 -6.72 -5.44 10.08
C ARG A 82 -8.10 -4.98 10.55
N GLU A 83 -8.31 -3.68 10.76
CA GLU A 83 -9.61 -3.15 11.19
C GLU A 83 -10.66 -3.35 10.07
N ALA A 84 -10.30 -3.11 8.82
CA ALA A 84 -11.16 -3.34 7.67
C ALA A 84 -11.50 -4.83 7.49
N PHE A 85 -10.49 -5.71 7.60
CA PHE A 85 -10.69 -7.16 7.53
C PHE A 85 -11.67 -7.66 8.58
N LEU A 86 -11.45 -7.28 9.84
CA LEU A 86 -12.33 -7.66 10.97
C LEU A 86 -13.74 -7.08 10.87
N SER A 87 -13.93 -6.02 10.09
CA SER A 87 -15.23 -5.39 9.81
C SER A 87 -15.99 -6.04 8.65
N GLY A 88 -15.42 -7.07 8.02
CA GLY A 88 -16.06 -7.85 6.94
C GLY A 88 -15.48 -7.62 5.54
N TYR A 89 -14.53 -6.70 5.36
CA TYR A 89 -13.81 -6.54 4.11
C TYR A 89 -12.75 -7.64 3.95
N TYR A 90 -13.18 -8.84 3.54
CA TYR A 90 -12.34 -10.04 3.53
C TYR A 90 -11.08 -9.95 2.64
N LYS A 91 -11.05 -9.05 1.64
CA LYS A 91 -9.88 -8.75 0.79
C LYS A 91 -9.15 -7.48 1.22
N ALA A 92 -9.33 -6.98 2.45
CA ALA A 92 -8.61 -5.79 2.90
C ALA A 92 -7.10 -6.01 2.75
N PHE A 93 -6.45 -5.10 2.02
CA PHE A 93 -5.02 -5.13 1.73
C PHE A 93 -4.44 -3.71 1.79
N GLY A 94 -3.39 -3.53 2.57
CA GLY A 94 -2.68 -2.28 2.78
C GLY A 94 -1.37 -2.26 2.00
N MET A 95 -1.21 -1.26 1.13
CA MET A 95 0.01 -1.07 0.37
C MET A 95 0.69 0.25 0.74
N GLY A 96 1.85 0.16 1.39
CA GLY A 96 2.65 1.33 1.75
C GLY A 96 3.37 1.95 0.56
N ALA A 97 3.56 3.27 0.56
CA ALA A 97 4.34 3.99 -0.42
C ALA A 97 5.77 4.27 0.10
N GLY A 98 6.77 3.76 -0.62
CA GLY A 98 8.19 4.06 -0.35
C GLY A 98 8.90 3.05 0.58
N PRO A 99 10.09 3.39 1.07
CA PRO A 99 10.86 2.50 1.94
C PRO A 99 10.26 2.42 3.35
N CYS A 100 10.24 1.21 3.92
CA CYS A 100 9.92 1.06 5.34
C CYS A 100 11.03 1.68 6.22
N ARG A 101 10.69 2.02 7.46
CA ARG A 101 11.60 2.64 8.44
C ARG A 101 11.88 1.76 9.66
N LEU A 102 11.64 0.45 9.53
CA LEU A 102 11.72 -0.49 10.66
C LEU A 102 13.15 -0.88 11.01
N CYS A 103 14.07 -0.79 10.05
CA CYS A 103 15.48 -1.11 10.23
C CYS A 103 16.37 -0.03 9.61
N ASP A 104 17.56 0.16 10.17
CA ASP A 104 18.57 1.06 9.61
C ASP A 104 19.09 0.51 8.28
N VAL A 105 19.46 -0.77 8.26
CA VAL A 105 19.92 -1.52 7.08
C VAL A 105 19.02 -2.73 6.85
N CYS A 106 18.54 -2.88 5.61
CA CYS A 106 17.65 -3.97 5.22
C CYS A 106 18.44 -5.21 4.81
N ASP A 107 18.02 -6.38 5.28
CA ASP A 107 18.63 -7.67 4.95
C ASP A 107 18.01 -8.21 3.65
N LEU A 108 18.72 -8.05 2.54
CA LEU A 108 18.22 -8.43 1.21
C LEU A 108 18.42 -9.92 0.90
N GLU A 109 19.27 -10.60 1.67
CA GLU A 109 19.61 -12.02 1.45
C GLU A 109 18.86 -12.91 2.45
N GLY A 110 18.78 -12.51 3.72
CA GLY A 110 18.09 -13.23 4.78
C GLY A 110 16.58 -12.96 4.87
N GLY A 111 16.06 -11.99 4.11
CA GLY A 111 14.65 -11.63 4.10
C GLY A 111 14.24 -10.63 5.19
N CYS A 112 12.93 -10.32 5.25
CA CYS A 112 12.42 -9.31 6.17
C CYS A 112 12.45 -9.79 7.62
N LYS A 113 13.07 -9.00 8.51
CA LYS A 113 13.05 -9.22 9.97
C LYS A 113 11.74 -8.76 10.64
N HIS A 114 10.86 -8.13 9.86
CA HIS A 114 9.55 -7.60 10.27
C HIS A 114 8.48 -7.96 9.23
N PRO A 115 8.16 -9.26 9.05
CA PRO A 115 7.16 -9.71 8.11
C PRO A 115 5.74 -9.29 8.52
#